data_AF-A0A2R6WW31-F1
#
_entry.id   AF-A0A2R6WW31-F1
#
_cell.length_a   1.000
_cell.length_b   1.000
_cell.length_c   1.000
_cell.angle_alpha   90.00
_cell.angle_beta   90.00
_cell.angle_gamma   90.00
#
_symmetry.space_group_name_H-M   'P 1'
#
loop_
_entity.id
_entity.type
_entity.pdbx_description
1 polymer ?
#
loop_
_entity_poly.entity_id
_entity_poly.type
_entity_poly.pdbx_seq_one_letter_code
_entity_poly.pdbx_strand_id
1 'polypeptide(L)'
;MAVVAMEVDPDTLLFTQDSIAVRFKKPYEKEKIDDAVISILNGAVRVSEFKRMRVVDHEGRLWSLDNRRLWVFKKAKVRKIVVDVVPFHRNPRIAEVMQNPELKMKLLRTGFWPQVRGKCKMFFKPTKRVSHVPAATKYRVEERQPSYIQIPAELPVIRRPESFADDGQNRTNWPVTHEPDENNHESERKKAVTLVIISSALTIAALALASDESRRSIVNSLSSAMKVTFLDIIPALGRWTVRKFWQTLPRVPPPFVA
;
A
#
# COMPACT_ATOMS: atom_id res chain seq x y z
N MET A 1 5.69 21.86 17.50
CA MET A 1 4.90 20.61 17.58
C MET A 1 5.84 19.42 17.58
N ALA A 2 5.61 18.50 18.53
CA ALA A 2 6.47 17.37 18.82
C ALA A 2 6.38 16.27 17.76
N VAL A 3 7.48 15.58 17.53
CA VAL A 3 7.49 14.29 16.83
C VAL A 3 7.01 13.25 17.83
N VAL A 4 5.95 12.52 17.51
CA VAL A 4 5.42 11.45 18.36
C VAL A 4 5.94 10.12 17.85
N ALA A 5 6.61 9.36 18.72
CA ALA A 5 7.02 8.00 18.40
C ALA A 5 5.86 7.03 18.66
N MET A 6 5.55 6.16 17.71
CA MET A 6 4.52 5.13 17.86
C MET A 6 4.99 3.78 17.32
N GLU A 7 4.47 2.69 17.87
CA GLU A 7 4.69 1.34 17.38
C GLU A 7 3.57 0.95 16.42
N VAL A 8 3.94 0.48 15.22
CA VAL A 8 3.00 0.15 14.14
C VAL A 8 3.43 -1.13 13.42
N ASP A 9 2.46 -1.84 12.86
CA ASP A 9 2.72 -2.92 11.90
C ASP A 9 3.09 -2.31 10.54
N PRO A 10 4.27 -2.62 9.96
CA PRO A 10 4.62 -2.18 8.62
C PRO A 10 3.52 -2.40 7.59
N ASP A 11 2.78 -3.51 7.65
CA ASP A 11 1.80 -3.88 6.64
C ASP A 11 0.63 -2.88 6.53
N THR A 12 0.29 -2.17 7.61
CA THR A 12 -0.76 -1.13 7.63
C THR A 12 -0.30 0.20 7.04
N LEU A 13 1.01 0.42 6.88
CA LEU A 13 1.57 1.66 6.32
C LEU A 13 1.46 1.70 4.79
N LEU A 14 1.20 2.89 4.26
CA LEU A 14 1.09 3.14 2.83
C LEU A 14 2.38 3.72 2.24
N PHE A 15 2.64 3.40 0.96
CA PHE A 15 3.74 4.00 0.21
C PHE A 15 3.32 5.36 -0.34
N THR A 16 4.25 6.32 -0.40
CA THR A 16 4.04 7.64 -1.03
C THR A 16 4.61 7.72 -2.45
N GLN A 17 5.31 6.69 -2.91
CA GLN A 17 5.98 6.66 -4.21
C GLN A 17 5.58 5.40 -4.95
N ASP A 18 5.37 5.52 -6.26
CA ASP A 18 5.06 4.39 -7.11
C ASP A 18 6.30 3.63 -7.59
N SER A 19 7.47 4.26 -7.48
CA SER A 19 8.77 3.69 -7.79
C SER A 19 9.81 4.05 -6.73
N ILE A 20 10.69 3.09 -6.42
CA ILE A 20 11.77 3.26 -5.45
C ILE A 20 13.11 2.83 -6.04
N ALA A 21 14.20 3.45 -5.61
CA ALA A 21 15.55 3.02 -6.02
C ALA A 21 15.99 1.77 -5.25
N VAL A 22 16.76 0.90 -5.92
CA VAL A 22 17.29 -0.33 -5.31
C VAL A 22 18.35 -0.09 -4.22
N ARG A 23 19.06 1.04 -4.24
CA ARG A 23 20.06 1.42 -3.22
C ARG A 23 19.47 2.42 -2.23
N PHE A 24 19.97 2.42 -1.00
CA PHE A 24 19.66 3.47 -0.04
C PHE A 24 20.34 4.81 -0.41
N LYS A 25 19.91 5.91 0.22
CA LYS A 25 20.58 7.21 0.11
C LYS A 25 21.63 7.29 1.23
N LYS A 26 22.53 8.27 1.14
CA LYS A 26 23.48 8.58 2.22
C LYS A 26 22.77 8.62 3.58
N PRO A 27 23.38 8.04 4.65
CA PRO A 27 24.74 7.49 4.68
C PRO A 27 24.88 6.06 4.10
N TYR A 28 23.79 5.35 3.79
CA TYR A 28 23.80 3.93 3.40
C TYR A 28 23.92 3.67 1.89
N GLU A 29 24.57 4.55 1.13
CA GLU A 29 24.53 4.54 -0.35
C GLU A 29 25.06 3.25 -1.00
N LYS A 30 25.96 2.54 -0.30
CA LYS A 30 26.52 1.27 -0.77
C LYS A 30 25.57 0.09 -0.58
N GLU A 31 24.57 0.22 0.29
CA GLU A 31 23.66 -0.86 0.66
C GLU A 31 22.47 -0.93 -0.29
N LYS A 32 22.11 -2.16 -0.67
CA LYS A 32 20.91 -2.44 -1.44
C LYS A 32 19.77 -2.88 -0.54
N ILE A 33 18.54 -2.64 -1.00
CA ILE A 33 17.35 -3.03 -0.26
C ILE A 33 17.18 -4.55 -0.17
N ASP A 34 17.62 -5.33 -1.17
CA ASP A 34 17.54 -6.80 -1.14
C ASP A 34 18.52 -7.41 -0.14
N ASP A 35 19.75 -6.89 -0.07
CA ASP A 35 20.73 -7.29 0.93
C ASP A 35 20.24 -6.98 2.35
N ALA A 36 19.57 -5.85 2.56
CA ALA A 36 18.95 -5.51 3.84
C ALA A 36 17.82 -6.48 4.23
N VAL A 37 16.96 -6.88 3.28
CA VAL A 37 15.92 -7.90 3.52
C VAL A 37 16.56 -9.21 3.97
N ILE A 38 17.59 -9.67 3.26
CA ILE A 38 18.30 -10.92 3.60
C ILE A 38 18.93 -10.81 4.99
N SER A 39 19.55 -9.67 5.31
CA SER A 39 20.21 -9.43 6.59
C SER A 39 19.23 -9.49 7.76
N ILE A 40 18.04 -8.92 7.60
CA ILE A 40 16.97 -9.00 8.61
C ILE A 40 16.45 -10.44 8.73
N LEU A 41 16.15 -11.10 7.61
CA LEU A 41 15.63 -12.48 7.60
C LEU A 41 16.61 -13.48 8.23
N ASN A 42 17.91 -13.26 8.04
CA ASN A 42 18.96 -14.09 8.64
C ASN A 42 19.26 -13.70 10.10
N GLY A 43 18.64 -12.64 10.63
CA GLY A 43 18.89 -12.12 11.98
C GLY A 43 20.25 -11.46 12.16
N ALA A 44 20.94 -11.12 11.06
CA ALA A 44 22.22 -10.42 11.10
C ALA A 44 22.08 -8.94 11.51
N VAL A 45 20.90 -8.36 11.26
CA VAL A 45 20.59 -6.95 11.58
C VAL A 45 19.21 -6.89 12.22
N ARG A 46 19.11 -6.20 13.36
CA ARG A 46 17.83 -5.93 14.01
C ARG A 46 17.17 -4.71 13.40
N VAL A 47 15.83 -4.71 13.41
CA VAL A 47 15.05 -3.58 12.87
C VAL A 47 15.33 -2.28 13.65
N SER A 48 15.66 -2.37 14.94
CA SER A 48 16.05 -1.25 15.79
C SER A 48 17.37 -0.58 15.40
N GLU A 49 18.23 -1.25 14.64
CA GLU A 49 19.51 -0.69 14.15
C GLU A 49 19.28 0.25 12.96
N PHE A 50 18.13 0.15 12.29
CA PHE A 50 17.76 1.10 11.26
C PHE A 50 17.29 2.41 11.89
N LYS A 51 17.64 3.52 11.25
CA LYS A 51 17.04 4.82 11.57
C LYS A 51 15.51 4.72 11.52
N ARG A 52 14.85 5.21 12.58
CA ARG A 52 13.38 5.29 12.68
C ARG A 52 12.78 5.88 11.40
N MET A 53 11.69 5.26 10.96
CA MET A 53 10.98 5.73 9.79
C MET A 53 10.11 6.92 10.15
N ARG A 54 10.01 7.86 9.24
CA ARG A 54 9.07 8.96 9.36
C ARG A 54 7.80 8.64 8.60
N VAL A 55 6.67 8.85 9.25
CA VAL A 55 5.34 8.68 8.66
C VAL A 55 4.56 9.98 8.81
N VAL A 56 3.53 10.14 7.99
CA VAL A 56 2.60 11.26 8.09
C VAL A 56 1.20 10.68 8.19
N ASP A 57 0.44 11.17 9.15
CA ASP A 57 -0.98 10.91 9.24
C ASP A 57 -1.74 11.85 8.29
N HIS A 58 -2.51 11.27 7.38
CA HIS A 58 -3.36 11.99 6.46
C HIS A 58 -4.63 11.18 6.20
N GLU A 59 -5.79 11.78 6.49
CA GLU A 59 -7.11 11.14 6.36
C GLU A 59 -7.23 9.84 7.17
N GLY A 60 -6.63 9.79 8.37
CA GLY A 60 -6.65 8.62 9.26
C GLY A 60 -5.79 7.46 8.76
N ARG A 61 -4.92 7.70 7.78
CA ARG A 61 -4.01 6.70 7.22
C ARG A 61 -2.57 7.16 7.36
N LEU A 62 -1.68 6.21 7.64
CA LEU A 62 -0.25 6.49 7.81
C LEU A 62 0.51 6.28 6.50
N TRP A 63 1.11 7.35 6.01
CA TRP A 63 1.88 7.39 4.77
C TRP A 63 3.37 7.47 5.08
N SER A 64 4.15 6.56 4.51
CA SER A 64 5.60 6.50 4.75
C SER A 64 6.36 7.53 3.93
N LEU A 65 7.28 8.25 4.58
CA LEU A 65 8.28 9.10 3.92
C LEU A 65 9.56 8.35 3.54
N ASP A 66 9.77 7.17 4.12
CA ASP A 66 10.97 6.36 3.98
C ASP A 66 10.66 5.05 3.22
N ASN A 67 10.06 5.16 2.02
CA ASN A 67 9.50 4.03 1.24
C ASN A 67 10.43 2.84 1.03
N ARG A 68 11.75 3.05 0.89
CA ARG A 68 12.71 1.95 0.76
C ARG A 68 12.81 1.11 2.03
N ARG A 69 12.80 1.73 3.22
CA ARG A 69 12.80 1.00 4.50
C ARG A 69 11.47 0.27 4.70
N LEU A 70 10.35 0.93 4.38
CA LEU A 70 9.04 0.28 4.43
C LEU A 70 9.00 -0.98 3.55
N TRP A 71 9.50 -0.87 2.31
CA TRP A 71 9.57 -1.99 1.38
C TRP A 71 10.37 -3.16 1.95
N VAL A 72 11.53 -2.86 2.56
CA VAL A 72 12.38 -3.86 3.22
C VAL A 72 11.66 -4.53 4.38
N PHE A 73 11.01 -3.78 5.26
CA PHE A 73 10.32 -4.33 6.42
C PHE A 73 9.11 -5.19 6.04
N LYS A 74 8.28 -4.75 5.08
CA LYS A 74 7.19 -5.58 4.54
C LYS A 74 7.73 -6.87 3.90
N LYS A 75 8.80 -6.78 3.10
CA LYS A 75 9.42 -7.97 2.46
C LYS A 75 10.02 -8.94 3.47
N ALA A 76 10.61 -8.42 4.54
CA ALA A 76 11.14 -9.22 5.64
C ALA A 76 10.05 -9.72 6.61
N LYS A 77 8.76 -9.38 6.37
CA LYS A 77 7.61 -9.76 7.21
C LYS A 77 7.77 -9.35 8.67
N VAL A 78 8.34 -8.16 8.89
CA VAL A 78 8.46 -7.57 10.23
C VAL A 78 7.06 -7.19 10.71
N ARG A 79 6.71 -7.56 11.95
CA ARG A 79 5.39 -7.31 12.53
C ARG A 79 5.25 -5.97 13.25
N LYS A 80 6.35 -5.43 13.76
CA LYS A 80 6.35 -4.27 14.65
C LYS A 80 7.57 -3.40 14.38
N ILE A 81 7.34 -2.12 14.16
CA ILE A 81 8.37 -1.09 14.01
C ILE A 81 8.00 0.16 14.78
N VAL A 82 9.00 0.90 15.24
CA VAL A 82 8.80 2.23 15.83
C VAL A 82 8.98 3.28 14.74
N VAL A 83 7.99 4.15 14.60
CA VAL A 83 7.96 5.24 13.62
C VAL A 83 7.77 6.59 14.30
N ASP A 84 8.28 7.62 13.64
CA ASP A 84 8.15 9.02 14.02
C ASP A 84 7.03 9.65 13.18
N VAL A 85 5.93 10.06 13.81
CA VAL A 85 4.85 10.78 13.13
C VAL A 85 5.23 12.23 12.96
N VAL A 86 5.26 12.66 11.70
CA VAL A 86 5.62 14.02 11.29
C VAL A 86 4.35 14.75 10.82
N PRO A 87 4.18 16.04 11.18
CA PRO A 87 3.07 16.82 10.69
C PRO A 87 3.06 16.95 9.16
N PHE A 88 1.87 16.80 8.56
CA PHE A 88 1.64 16.83 7.11
C PHE A 88 2.25 18.05 6.40
N HIS A 89 2.01 19.24 6.94
CA HIS A 89 2.45 20.52 6.38
C HIS A 89 3.97 20.70 6.29
N ARG A 90 4.77 19.83 6.93
CA ARG A 90 6.25 19.92 6.90
C ARG A 90 6.89 19.22 5.72
N ASN A 91 6.13 18.47 4.91
CA ASN A 91 6.71 17.73 3.80
C ASN A 91 5.98 18.01 2.47
N PRO A 92 6.50 18.93 1.63
CA PRO A 92 5.83 19.32 0.39
C PRO A 92 5.68 18.15 -0.60
N ARG A 93 6.54 17.12 -0.50
CA ARG A 93 6.43 15.94 -1.37
C ARG A 93 5.17 15.12 -1.12
N ILE A 94 4.66 15.11 0.11
CA ILE A 94 3.40 14.43 0.39
C ILE A 94 2.24 15.23 -0.19
N ALA A 95 2.27 16.56 -0.10
CA ALA A 95 1.22 17.40 -0.66
C ALA A 95 1.04 17.13 -2.17
N GLU A 96 2.13 17.02 -2.92
CA GLU A 96 2.10 16.67 -4.36
C GLU A 96 1.40 15.33 -4.63
N VAL A 97 1.72 14.29 -3.84
CA VAL A 97 1.10 12.97 -3.98
C VAL A 97 -0.39 13.01 -3.63
N MET A 98 -0.77 13.78 -2.60
CA MET A 98 -2.17 13.88 -2.18
C MET A 98 -3.01 14.75 -3.11
N GLN A 99 -2.40 15.72 -3.80
CA GLN A 99 -3.06 16.54 -4.81
C GLN A 99 -3.29 15.81 -6.14
N ASN A 100 -2.58 14.70 -6.39
CA ASN A 100 -2.77 13.88 -7.58
C ASN A 100 -3.73 12.70 -7.29
N PRO A 101 -5.02 12.79 -7.68
CA PRO A 101 -6.02 11.77 -7.35
C PRO A 101 -5.72 10.42 -8.02
N GLU A 102 -5.18 10.41 -9.24
CA GLU A 102 -4.84 9.18 -9.96
C GLU A 102 -3.73 8.41 -9.26
N LEU A 103 -2.67 9.12 -8.86
CA LEU A 103 -1.56 8.53 -8.12
C LEU A 103 -2.02 8.04 -6.74
N LYS A 104 -2.83 8.84 -6.03
CA LYS A 104 -3.42 8.44 -4.74
C LYS A 104 -4.23 7.14 -4.90
N MET A 105 -5.12 7.06 -5.89
CA MET A 105 -5.90 5.86 -6.16
C MET A 105 -5.04 4.64 -6.50
N LYS A 106 -3.94 4.83 -7.26
CA LYS A 106 -2.97 3.77 -7.56
C LYS A 106 -2.28 3.25 -6.28
N LEU A 107 -1.84 4.15 -5.40
CA LEU A 107 -1.15 3.82 -4.15
C LEU A 107 -2.06 3.19 -3.10
N LEU A 108 -3.36 3.53 -3.13
CA LEU A 108 -4.38 2.98 -2.23
C LEU A 108 -4.86 1.57 -2.59
N ARG A 109 -4.46 1.03 -3.76
CA ARG A 109 -4.84 -0.32 -4.16
C ARG A 109 -4.34 -1.35 -3.14
N THR A 110 -5.23 -2.24 -2.71
CA THR A 110 -4.87 -3.34 -1.82
C THR A 110 -3.76 -4.18 -2.44
N GLY A 111 -2.70 -4.43 -1.68
CA GLY A 111 -1.54 -5.17 -2.17
C GLY A 111 -0.64 -4.37 -3.12
N PHE A 112 -0.73 -3.04 -3.16
CA PHE A 112 0.19 -2.21 -3.93
C PHE A 112 1.65 -2.41 -3.49
N TRP A 113 2.54 -2.58 -4.46
CA TRP A 113 3.99 -2.62 -4.28
C TRP A 113 4.65 -1.66 -5.26
N PRO A 114 5.54 -0.77 -4.80
CA PRO A 114 6.25 0.13 -5.69
C PRO A 114 7.21 -0.62 -6.60
N GLN A 115 7.39 -0.13 -7.82
CA GLN A 115 8.36 -0.66 -8.77
C GLN A 115 9.78 -0.35 -8.28
N VAL A 116 10.59 -1.40 -8.11
CA VAL A 116 12.01 -1.24 -7.76
C VAL A 116 12.81 -0.94 -9.02
N ARG A 117 13.41 0.24 -9.08
CA ARG A 117 14.31 0.67 -10.17
C ARG A 117 15.69 0.07 -9.95
N GLY A 118 16.07 -0.86 -10.83
CA GLY A 118 17.36 -1.57 -10.81
C GLY A 118 17.20 -3.08 -10.60
N LYS A 119 18.33 -3.80 -10.61
CA LYS A 119 18.35 -5.26 -10.36
C LYS A 119 18.14 -5.56 -8.88
N CYS A 120 17.01 -6.13 -8.52
CA CYS A 120 16.62 -6.50 -7.16
C CYS A 120 16.07 -7.93 -7.13
N LYS A 121 16.45 -8.72 -6.11
CA LYS A 121 15.84 -10.03 -5.89
C LYS A 121 14.37 -9.86 -5.48
N MET A 122 13.48 -10.70 -6.02
CA MET A 122 12.04 -10.68 -5.70
C MET A 122 11.63 -11.73 -4.68
N PHE A 123 12.40 -12.81 -4.59
CA PHE A 123 12.16 -13.95 -3.70
C PHE A 123 13.31 -14.07 -2.71
N PHE A 124 12.95 -14.14 -1.43
CA PHE A 124 13.87 -14.26 -0.33
C PHE A 124 13.55 -15.54 0.42
N LYS A 125 14.54 -16.42 0.55
CA LYS A 125 14.46 -17.60 1.40
C LYS A 125 15.36 -17.34 2.61
N PRO A 126 14.89 -17.59 3.85
CA PRO A 126 15.78 -17.61 4.99
C PRO A 126 16.91 -18.58 4.69
N THR A 127 18.15 -18.11 4.78
CA THR A 127 19.29 -19.04 4.64
C THR A 127 19.34 -19.79 5.97
N LYS A 128 19.48 -21.13 5.95
CA LYS A 128 19.62 -21.91 7.19
C LYS A 128 20.68 -21.22 8.05
N ARG A 129 20.31 -20.88 9.30
CA ARG A 129 21.16 -20.11 10.22
C ARG A 129 22.55 -20.74 10.22
N VAL A 130 23.52 -20.04 9.65
CA VAL A 130 24.93 -20.39 9.87
C VAL A 130 25.16 -20.03 11.34
N SER A 131 25.26 -21.06 12.18
CA SER A 131 25.55 -20.92 13.60
C SER A 131 26.80 -20.06 13.77
N HIS A 132 26.64 -18.91 14.42
CA HIS A 132 27.70 -17.99 14.83
C HIS A 132 28.63 -17.48 13.71
N VAL A 133 28.18 -16.47 12.98
CA VAL A 133 29.11 -15.42 12.55
C VAL A 133 29.11 -14.36 13.67
N PRO A 134 30.24 -14.07 14.32
CA PRO A 134 30.31 -12.99 15.32
C PRO A 134 29.81 -11.70 14.68
N ALA A 135 28.95 -10.97 15.39
CA ALA A 135 28.28 -9.77 14.92
C ALA A 135 29.30 -8.77 14.35
N ALA A 136 29.53 -8.83 13.04
CA ALA A 136 30.49 -7.96 12.38
C ALA A 136 29.90 -6.54 12.41
N THR A 137 30.64 -5.67 13.06
CA THR A 137 30.40 -4.28 13.48
C THR A 137 30.05 -3.28 12.37
N LYS A 138 29.53 -3.72 11.21
CA LYS A 138 29.35 -2.90 10.00
C LYS A 138 28.24 -1.85 10.10
N TYR A 139 27.31 -1.97 11.05
CA TYR A 139 26.28 -0.96 11.30
C TYR A 139 26.64 0.00 12.43
N ARG A 140 27.93 0.18 12.72
CA ARG A 140 28.38 1.37 13.46
C ARG A 140 28.23 2.56 12.52
N VAL A 141 27.00 3.04 12.40
CA VAL A 141 26.71 4.41 11.98
C VAL A 141 27.52 5.24 12.97
N GLU A 142 28.63 5.83 12.50
CA GLU A 142 29.22 6.95 13.20
C GLU A 142 28.12 8.00 13.31
N GLU A 143 27.42 8.00 14.44
CA GLU A 143 26.77 9.20 14.94
C GLU A 143 27.90 10.22 15.02
N ARG A 144 28.07 11.00 13.95
CA ARG A 144 28.72 12.29 14.05
C ARG A 144 27.98 12.98 15.17
N GLN A 145 28.57 13.00 16.35
CA GLN A 145 28.09 13.83 17.43
C GLN A 145 27.92 15.23 16.83
N PRO A 146 26.74 15.85 16.96
CA PRO A 146 26.63 17.25 16.61
C PRO A 146 27.69 17.96 17.45
N SER A 147 28.67 18.58 16.79
CA SER A 147 29.62 19.46 17.44
C SER A 147 28.78 20.48 18.22
N TYR A 148 28.74 20.34 19.54
CA TYR A 148 28.15 21.33 20.41
C TYR A 148 28.92 22.63 20.15
N ILE A 149 28.28 23.55 19.44
CA ILE A 149 28.67 24.94 19.49
C ILE A 149 28.53 25.31 20.96
N GLN A 150 29.64 25.61 21.62
CA GLN A 150 29.65 26.16 22.96
C GLN A 150 28.91 27.49 22.91
N ILE A 151 27.64 27.49 23.32
CA ILE A 151 26.87 28.71 23.54
C ILE A 151 27.40 29.29 24.85
N PRO A 152 27.95 30.52 24.88
CA PRO A 152 28.39 31.16 26.11
C PRO A 152 27.20 31.29 27.08
N ALA A 153 27.45 30.87 28.31
CA ALA A 153 26.47 30.74 29.38
C ALA A 153 26.17 32.11 30.02
N GLU A 154 25.45 32.99 29.33
CA GLU A 154 24.81 34.15 29.97
C GLU A 154 23.47 34.43 29.29
N LEU A 155 22.39 33.90 29.87
CA LEU A 155 21.03 34.35 29.59
C LEU A 155 20.38 34.85 30.88
N PRO A 156 19.74 36.04 30.86
CA PRO A 156 19.10 36.62 32.02
C PRO A 156 17.86 35.83 32.44
N VAL A 157 17.69 35.72 33.76
CA VAL A 157 16.54 35.09 34.43
C VAL A 157 15.26 35.88 34.12
N ILE A 158 14.46 35.36 33.19
CA ILE A 158 13.09 35.85 32.96
C ILE A 158 12.19 35.22 34.03
N ARG A 159 11.70 36.05 34.95
CA ARG A 159 10.73 35.66 35.98
C ARG A 159 9.42 35.21 35.32
N ARG A 160 8.94 34.03 35.72
CA ARG A 160 7.60 33.54 35.38
C ARG A 160 6.54 34.46 35.99
N PRO A 161 5.53 34.92 35.24
CA PRO A 161 4.30 35.43 35.84
C PRO A 161 3.49 34.26 36.41
N GLU A 162 2.88 34.55 37.55
CA GLU A 162 2.06 33.66 38.36
C GLU A 162 0.71 33.35 37.71
N SER A 163 0.19 32.17 38.08
CA SER A 163 -1.23 31.79 38.19
C SER A 163 -2.16 32.17 37.03
N PHE A 164 -2.46 31.19 36.17
CA PHE A 164 -3.76 31.14 35.49
C PHE A 164 -4.62 30.06 36.14
N ALA A 165 -5.81 30.51 36.54
CA ALA A 165 -6.83 29.75 37.23
C ALA A 165 -7.32 28.55 36.42
N ASP A 166 -7.62 27.49 37.16
CA ASP A 166 -8.20 26.23 36.74
C ASP A 166 -9.72 26.41 36.60
N ASP A 167 -10.20 26.70 35.40
CA ASP A 167 -11.62 26.69 35.08
C ASP A 167 -12.04 25.27 34.67
N GLY A 168 -12.51 24.53 35.67
CA GLY A 168 -13.20 23.26 35.49
C GLY A 168 -14.47 23.45 34.65
N GLN A 169 -14.43 23.02 33.39
CA GLN A 169 -15.63 22.70 32.61
C GLN A 169 -15.49 21.37 31.86
N ASN A 170 -15.97 20.35 32.57
CA ASN A 170 -16.79 19.24 32.10
C ASN A 170 -17.41 19.44 30.69
N ARG A 171 -16.95 18.68 29.68
CA ARG A 171 -17.76 18.26 28.52
C ARG A 171 -17.34 16.87 28.01
N THR A 172 -18.08 15.88 28.47
CA THR A 172 -18.36 14.60 27.81
C THR A 172 -18.97 14.84 26.42
N ASN A 173 -18.36 14.28 25.36
CA ASN A 173 -19.00 13.63 24.21
C ASN A 173 -18.01 13.55 23.04
N TRP A 174 -17.24 12.46 23.00
CA TRP A 174 -16.60 12.02 21.76
C TRP A 174 -17.62 11.19 20.97
N PRO A 175 -17.85 11.49 19.68
CA PRO A 175 -18.75 10.68 18.86
C PRO A 175 -18.15 9.28 18.71
N VAL A 176 -18.93 8.27 19.10
CA VAL A 176 -18.66 6.86 18.82
C VAL A 176 -18.57 6.71 17.30
N THR A 177 -17.35 6.54 16.79
CA THR A 177 -17.12 6.13 15.42
C THR A 177 -17.58 4.68 15.28
N HIS A 178 -18.73 4.48 14.61
CA HIS A 178 -19.14 3.16 14.16
C HIS A 178 -18.05 2.60 13.24
N GLU A 179 -17.44 1.48 13.65
CA GLU A 179 -16.59 0.70 12.77
C GLU A 179 -17.43 0.22 11.56
N PRO A 180 -16.95 0.39 10.32
CA PRO A 180 -17.68 -0.07 9.15
C PRO A 180 -17.79 -1.59 9.17
N ASP A 181 -19.02 -2.08 9.31
CA ASP A 181 -19.39 -3.50 9.30
C ASP A 181 -18.81 -4.20 8.05
N GLU A 182 -17.77 -5.02 8.23
CA GLU A 182 -17.12 -5.78 7.15
C GLU A 182 -18.12 -6.70 6.40
N ASN A 183 -19.23 -7.04 7.06
CA ASN A 183 -20.31 -7.82 6.48
C ASN A 183 -21.08 -7.12 5.35
N ASN A 184 -21.04 -5.77 5.28
CA ASN A 184 -21.78 -5.03 4.26
C ASN A 184 -21.11 -5.12 2.87
N HIS A 185 -19.78 -5.19 2.82
CA HIS A 185 -19.04 -5.27 1.55
C HIS A 185 -19.19 -6.62 0.84
N GLU A 186 -19.33 -7.71 1.60
CA GLU A 186 -19.58 -9.03 1.04
C GLU A 186 -21.01 -9.15 0.48
N SER A 187 -21.98 -8.48 1.11
CA SER A 187 -23.35 -8.38 0.61
C SER A 187 -23.43 -7.65 -0.74
N GLU A 188 -22.76 -6.51 -0.87
CA GLU A 188 -22.72 -5.74 -2.12
C GLU A 188 -22.02 -6.49 -3.26
N ARG A 189 -20.95 -7.25 -2.96
CA ARG A 189 -20.29 -8.12 -3.95
C ARG A 189 -21.20 -9.24 -4.43
N LYS A 190 -21.95 -9.88 -3.53
CA LYS A 190 -22.92 -10.93 -3.89
C LYS A 190 -24.04 -10.38 -4.77
N LYS A 191 -24.59 -9.20 -4.45
CA LYS A 191 -25.60 -8.53 -5.28
C LYS A 191 -25.10 -8.22 -6.69
N ALA A 192 -23.86 -7.73 -6.82
CA ALA A 192 -23.26 -7.43 -8.12
C ALA A 192 -23.09 -8.69 -8.99
N VAL A 193 -22.63 -9.80 -8.39
CA VAL A 193 -22.49 -11.08 -9.11
C VAL A 193 -23.85 -11.62 -9.55
N THR A 194 -24.87 -11.55 -8.69
CA THR A 194 -26.23 -11.99 -9.02
C THR A 194 -26.83 -11.16 -10.18
N LEU A 195 -26.62 -9.84 -10.20
CA LEU A 195 -27.07 -8.99 -11.31
C LEU A 195 -26.42 -9.35 -12.64
N VAL A 196 -25.12 -9.66 -12.65
CA VAL A 196 -24.41 -10.09 -13.87
C VAL A 196 -24.97 -11.42 -14.39
N ILE A 197 -25.24 -12.37 -13.49
CA ILE A 197 -25.82 -13.67 -13.86
C ILE A 197 -27.23 -13.50 -14.44
N ILE A 198 -28.08 -12.70 -13.79
CA ILE A 198 -29.45 -12.45 -14.26
C ILE A 198 -29.44 -11.76 -15.62
N SER A 199 -28.62 -10.72 -15.80
CA SER A 199 -28.51 -10.01 -17.09
C SER A 199 -28.06 -10.94 -18.22
N SER A 200 -27.07 -11.81 -17.93
CA SER A 200 -26.58 -12.80 -18.90
C SER A 200 -27.67 -13.81 -19.29
N ALA A 201 -28.39 -14.35 -18.31
CA ALA A 201 -29.48 -15.29 -18.54
C ALA A 201 -30.63 -14.66 -19.35
N LEU A 202 -31.01 -13.42 -19.02
CA LEU A 202 -32.04 -12.67 -19.75
C LEU A 202 -31.65 -12.45 -21.22
N THR A 203 -30.36 -12.17 -21.46
CA THR A 203 -29.82 -11.96 -22.81
C THR A 203 -29.85 -13.25 -23.62
N ILE A 204 -29.50 -14.38 -23.01
CA ILE A 204 -29.57 -15.70 -23.66
C ILE A 204 -31.02 -16.08 -23.98
N ALA A 205 -31.95 -15.85 -23.06
CA ALA A 205 -33.37 -16.11 -23.27
C ALA A 205 -33.95 -15.22 -24.39
N ALA A 206 -33.60 -13.93 -24.43
CA ALA A 206 -33.98 -13.02 -25.50
C ALA A 206 -33.42 -13.47 -26.85
N LEU A 207 -32.17 -13.97 -26.90
CA LEU A 207 -31.58 -14.55 -28.11
C LEU A 207 -32.33 -15.80 -28.56
N ALA A 208 -32.73 -16.66 -27.62
CA ALA A 208 -33.44 -17.90 -27.93
C ALA A 208 -34.84 -17.63 -28.54
N LEU A 209 -35.53 -16.59 -28.09
CA LEU A 209 -36.88 -16.22 -28.56
C LEU A 209 -36.89 -15.32 -29.79
N ALA A 210 -35.77 -14.68 -30.14
CA ALA A 210 -35.67 -13.80 -31.29
C ALA A 210 -35.70 -14.57 -32.63
N SER A 211 -36.34 -14.00 -33.65
CA SER A 211 -36.25 -14.47 -35.04
C SER A 211 -34.82 -14.36 -35.56
N ASP A 212 -34.45 -15.18 -36.57
CA ASP A 212 -33.06 -15.24 -37.06
C ASP A 212 -32.50 -13.90 -37.55
N GLU A 213 -33.35 -13.01 -38.07
CA GLU A 213 -32.96 -11.67 -38.49
C GLU A 213 -32.69 -10.73 -37.30
N SER A 214 -33.49 -10.85 -36.23
CA SER A 214 -33.30 -10.11 -34.98
C SER A 214 -32.08 -10.59 -34.20
N ARG A 215 -31.78 -11.90 -34.23
CA ARG A 215 -30.59 -12.48 -33.58
C ARG A 215 -29.30 -11.86 -34.09
N ARG A 216 -29.18 -11.64 -35.41
CA ARG A 216 -27.97 -11.01 -36.00
C ARG A 216 -27.79 -9.57 -35.54
N SER A 217 -28.87 -8.79 -35.47
CA SER A 217 -28.85 -7.41 -34.97
C SER A 217 -28.44 -7.35 -33.50
N ILE A 218 -29.02 -8.20 -32.65
CA ILE A 218 -28.70 -8.27 -31.22
C ILE A 218 -27.25 -8.71 -31.01
N VAL A 219 -26.75 -9.71 -31.73
CA VAL A 219 -25.34 -10.16 -31.64
C VAL A 219 -24.37 -9.06 -32.05
N ASN A 220 -24.66 -8.30 -33.11
CA ASN A 220 -23.81 -7.19 -33.55
C ASN A 220 -23.80 -6.04 -32.54
N SER A 221 -24.95 -5.71 -31.96
CA SER A 221 -25.08 -4.70 -30.90
C SER A 221 -24.33 -5.11 -29.63
N LEU A 222 -24.51 -6.36 -29.20
CA LEU A 222 -23.81 -6.94 -28.05
C LEU A 222 -22.30 -7.07 -28.28
N SER A 223 -21.84 -7.38 -29.49
CA SER A 223 -20.41 -7.43 -29.83
C SER A 223 -19.76 -6.05 -29.66
N SER A 224 -20.47 -4.98 -30.03
CA SER A 224 -20.00 -3.61 -29.83
C SER A 224 -20.00 -3.21 -28.34
N ALA A 225 -21.08 -3.53 -27.60
CA ALA A 225 -21.20 -3.22 -26.17
C ALA A 225 -20.25 -4.06 -25.28
N MET A 226 -20.04 -5.33 -25.61
CA MET A 226 -19.10 -6.21 -24.91
C MET A 226 -17.66 -5.79 -25.18
N LYS A 227 -17.28 -5.32 -26.37
CA LYS A 227 -15.91 -4.81 -26.60
C LYS A 227 -15.55 -3.65 -25.67
N VAL A 228 -16.52 -2.80 -25.33
CA VAL A 228 -16.34 -1.67 -24.41
C VAL A 228 -16.27 -2.15 -22.95
N THR A 229 -17.15 -3.07 -22.53
CA THR A 229 -17.22 -3.51 -21.13
C THR A 229 -16.22 -4.60 -20.74
N PHE A 230 -15.82 -5.49 -21.67
CA PHE A 230 -14.84 -6.56 -21.39
C PHE A 230 -13.43 -6.02 -21.16
N LEU A 231 -13.03 -4.94 -21.85
CA LEU A 231 -11.69 -4.36 -21.69
C LEU A 231 -11.49 -3.72 -20.31
N ASP A 232 -12.56 -3.24 -19.67
CA ASP A 232 -12.51 -2.64 -18.34
C ASP A 232 -12.64 -3.65 -17.19
N ILE A 233 -13.28 -4.81 -17.43
CA ILE A 233 -13.54 -5.82 -16.39
C ILE A 233 -12.41 -6.86 -16.27
N ILE A 234 -11.67 -7.14 -17.35
CA ILE A 234 -10.56 -8.13 -17.35
C ILE A 234 -9.47 -7.88 -16.27
N PRO A 235 -9.08 -6.63 -15.93
CA PRO A 235 -8.12 -6.40 -14.85
C PRO A 235 -8.62 -6.83 -13.47
N ALA A 236 -9.94 -6.93 -13.26
CA ALA A 236 -10.54 -7.20 -11.95
C ALA A 236 -10.80 -8.69 -11.69
N LEU A 237 -11.05 -9.51 -12.72
CA LEU A 237 -11.45 -10.91 -12.52
C LEU A 237 -10.30 -11.92 -12.46
N GLY A 238 -9.05 -11.50 -12.70
CA GLY A 238 -7.89 -12.40 -12.65
C GLY A 238 -7.84 -13.40 -13.82
N ARG A 239 -6.63 -13.76 -14.25
CA ARG A 239 -6.41 -14.53 -15.50
C ARG A 239 -6.98 -15.95 -15.50
N TRP A 240 -7.44 -16.47 -14.36
CA TRP A 240 -7.83 -17.87 -14.20
C TRP A 240 -9.27 -18.16 -14.65
N THR A 241 -10.19 -17.24 -14.39
CA THR A 241 -11.65 -17.36 -14.68
C THR A 241 -11.96 -17.25 -16.16
N VAL A 242 -11.25 -16.37 -16.88
CA VAL A 242 -11.42 -16.19 -18.32
C VAL A 242 -11.12 -17.49 -19.09
N ARG A 243 -10.09 -18.25 -18.66
CA ARG A 243 -9.68 -19.48 -19.36
C ARG A 243 -10.69 -20.62 -19.24
N LYS A 244 -11.34 -20.76 -18.07
CA LYS A 244 -12.42 -21.74 -17.88
C LYS A 244 -13.68 -21.38 -18.67
N PHE A 245 -14.03 -20.09 -18.74
CA PHE A 245 -15.20 -19.62 -19.49
C PHE A 245 -15.10 -19.97 -21.00
N TRP A 246 -13.92 -19.79 -21.61
CA TRP A 246 -13.71 -20.17 -23.00
C TRP A 246 -13.71 -21.68 -23.25
N GLN A 247 -13.46 -22.51 -22.23
CA GLN A 247 -13.52 -23.96 -22.33
C GLN A 247 -14.94 -24.52 -22.21
N THR A 248 -15.87 -23.78 -21.62
CA THR A 248 -17.27 -24.20 -21.42
C THR A 248 -18.21 -23.81 -22.55
N LEU A 249 -17.77 -22.97 -23.51
CA LEU A 249 -18.62 -22.60 -24.63
C LEU A 249 -18.72 -23.78 -25.63
N PRO A 250 -19.95 -24.17 -26.05
CA PRO A 250 -20.14 -25.22 -27.03
C PRO A 250 -19.49 -24.82 -28.36
N ARG A 251 -18.64 -25.71 -28.89
CA ARG A 251 -18.02 -25.52 -30.20
C ARG A 251 -19.09 -25.67 -31.27
N VAL A 252 -19.47 -24.57 -31.91
CA VAL A 252 -20.35 -24.60 -33.08
C VAL A 252 -19.55 -25.21 -34.24
N PRO A 253 -20.00 -26.29 -34.88
CA PRO A 253 -19.32 -26.85 -36.04
C PRO A 253 -19.38 -25.85 -37.20
N PRO A 254 -18.32 -25.77 -38.02
CA PRO A 254 -18.30 -24.87 -39.17
C PRO A 254 -19.43 -25.24 -40.15
N PRO A 255 -20.00 -24.25 -40.87
CA PRO A 255 -21.04 -24.53 -41.85
C PRO A 255 -20.46 -25.42 -42.95
N PHE A 256 -21.14 -26.53 -43.22
CA PHE A 256 -20.89 -27.35 -44.40
C PHE A 256 -21.12 -26.48 -45.64
N VAL A 257 -20.06 -26.28 -46.41
CA VAL A 257 -20.15 -25.73 -47.76
C VAL A 257 -20.54 -26.90 -48.66
N ALA A 258 -21.75 -26.85 -49.21
CA ALA A 258 -22.22 -27.73 -50.28
C ALA A 258 -21.96 -27.06 -51.63
#